data_AF-A0A2A7WMY9-F1
#
_entry.id   AF-A0A2A7WMY9-F1
#
_cell.length_a   1.000
_cell.length_b   1.000
_cell.length_c   1.000
_cell.angle_alpha   90.00
_cell.angle_beta   90.00
_cell.angle_gamma   90.00
#
_symmetry.space_group_name_H-M   'P 1'
#
loop_
_entity.id
_entity.type
_entity.pdbx_description
1 polymer ?
#
loop_
_entity_poly.entity_id
_entity_poly.type
_entity_poly.pdbx_seq_one_letter_code
_entity_poly.pdbx_strand_id
1 'polypeptide(L)'
;MKKPYIILIIVTVFAMFLAGFYYERMHIKSNKEIWIGYNYTKFGKNEISFKPMYIERQSGINQLEEIFLYSKIIDHPTVDLAKYDIQLSFKSPVDQSFEYSSLLWFTKSGAILKLNGFNGFRSVNIDNAESIKKIIKYTEF
;
A
#
# COMPACT_ATOMS: atom_id res chain seq x y z
N MET A 1 -10.14 -31.18 -41.04
CA MET A 1 -9.48 -30.88 -39.73
C MET A 1 -10.17 -31.71 -38.66
N LYS A 2 -9.41 -32.50 -37.89
CA LYS A 2 -9.95 -33.60 -37.06
C LYS A 2 -10.83 -33.03 -35.92
N LYS A 3 -12.06 -33.57 -35.78
CA LYS A 3 -13.07 -33.21 -34.75
C LYS A 3 -12.58 -33.01 -33.29
N PRO A 4 -11.54 -33.71 -32.76
CA PRO A 4 -11.05 -33.47 -31.39
C PRO A 4 -10.52 -32.06 -31.12
N TYR A 5 -10.00 -31.33 -32.12
CA TYR A 5 -9.43 -30.00 -31.88
C TYR A 5 -10.48 -28.94 -31.51
N ILE A 6 -11.72 -29.10 -32.00
CA ILE A 6 -12.82 -28.17 -31.68
C ILE A 6 -13.21 -28.28 -30.19
N ILE A 7 -13.28 -29.50 -29.67
CA ILE A 7 -13.58 -29.76 -28.25
C ILE A 7 -12.50 -29.13 -27.36
N LEU A 8 -11.23 -29.27 -27.75
CA LEU A 8 -10.10 -28.73 -27.00
C LEU A 8 -10.10 -27.19 -26.96
N ILE A 9 -10.46 -26.54 -28.07
CA ILE A 9 -10.63 -25.09 -28.12
C ILE A 9 -11.75 -24.64 -27.18
N ILE A 10 -12.91 -25.32 -27.18
CA ILE A 10 -14.05 -24.98 -26.31
C ILE A 10 -13.65 -25.09 -24.83
N VAL A 11 -12.98 -26.18 -24.44
CA VAL A 11 -12.52 -26.37 -23.05
C VAL A 11 -11.53 -25.28 -22.64
N THR A 12 -10.62 -24.89 -23.53
CA THR A 12 -9.62 -23.84 -23.25
C THR A 12 -10.29 -22.48 -23.05
N VAL A 13 -11.24 -22.13 -23.91
CA VAL A 13 -12.02 -20.88 -23.77
C VAL A 13 -12.82 -20.89 -22.47
N PHE A 14 -13.48 -22.02 -22.13
CA PHE A 14 -14.24 -22.13 -20.89
C PHE A 14 -13.36 -22.02 -19.65
N ALA A 15 -12.16 -22.60 -19.67
CA ALA A 15 -11.19 -22.49 -18.59
C ALA A 15 -10.71 -21.04 -18.41
N MET A 16 -10.50 -20.28 -19.50
CA MET A 16 -10.16 -18.85 -19.42
C MET A 16 -11.31 -18.03 -18.82
N PHE A 17 -12.56 -18.30 -19.20
CA PHE A 17 -13.73 -17.63 -18.61
C PHE A 17 -13.90 -17.96 -17.12
N LEU A 18 -13.73 -19.22 -16.73
CA LEU A 18 -13.79 -19.64 -15.32
C LEU A 18 -12.66 -19.03 -14.50
N ALA A 19 -11.44 -18.94 -15.05
CA ALA A 19 -10.32 -18.28 -14.40
C ALA A 19 -10.57 -16.77 -14.21
N GLY A 20 -11.11 -16.08 -15.23
CA GLY A 20 -11.49 -14.68 -15.14
C GLY A 20 -12.61 -14.42 -14.13
N PHE A 21 -13.64 -15.26 -14.13
CA PHE A 21 -14.76 -15.17 -13.18
C PHE A 21 -14.32 -15.44 -11.73
N TYR A 22 -13.43 -16.42 -11.53
CA TYR A 22 -12.86 -16.71 -10.23
C TYR A 22 -11.95 -15.58 -9.72
N TYR A 23 -11.17 -14.99 -10.63
CA TYR A 23 -10.33 -13.82 -10.33
C TYR A 23 -11.16 -12.61 -9.88
N GLU A 24 -12.26 -12.28 -10.58
CA GLU A 24 -13.15 -11.19 -10.16
C GLU A 24 -13.76 -11.44 -8.77
N ARG A 25 -14.17 -12.68 -8.47
CA ARG A 25 -14.79 -13.01 -7.18
C ARG A 25 -13.82 -12.90 -5.99
N MET A 26 -12.53 -13.14 -6.19
CA MET A 26 -11.50 -12.94 -5.16
C MET A 26 -11.25 -11.47 -4.81
N HIS A 27 -11.57 -10.53 -5.71
CA HIS A 27 -11.41 -9.09 -5.46
C HIS A 27 -12.59 -8.46 -4.69
N ILE A 28 -13.65 -9.21 -4.39
CA ILE A 28 -14.86 -8.72 -3.70
C ILE A 28 -14.79 -9.02 -2.20
N LYS A 29 -13.92 -8.29 -1.50
CA LYS A 29 -14.01 -7.82 -0.10
C LYS A 29 -12.61 -7.57 0.42
N SER A 30 -12.01 -6.48 -0.02
CA SER A 30 -10.91 -5.91 0.73
C SER A 30 -11.46 -4.78 1.59
N ASN A 31 -11.83 -5.15 2.82
CA ASN A 31 -11.97 -4.20 3.92
C ASN A 31 -10.60 -4.15 4.63
N LYS A 32 -9.53 -3.92 3.87
CA LYS A 32 -8.15 -3.88 4.36
C LYS A 32 -8.07 -2.77 5.40
N GLU A 33 -7.85 -3.14 6.65
CA GLU A 33 -7.67 -2.21 7.75
C GLU A 33 -6.25 -1.65 7.67
N ILE A 34 -6.11 -0.33 7.63
CA ILE A 34 -4.80 0.33 7.65
C ILE A 34 -4.60 0.92 9.03
N TRP A 35 -3.50 0.56 9.67
CA TRP A 35 -3.10 1.09 10.96
C TRP A 35 -2.11 2.22 10.73
N ILE A 36 -2.46 3.43 11.18
CA ILE A 36 -1.59 4.60 11.07
C ILE A 36 -0.95 4.82 12.44
N GLY A 37 0.36 4.60 12.52
CA GLY A 37 1.21 4.97 13.63
C GLY A 37 1.74 6.37 13.43
N TYR A 38 1.31 7.33 14.25
CA TYR A 38 1.93 8.66 14.28
C TYR A 38 3.12 8.63 15.21
N ASN A 39 4.28 9.08 14.74
CA ASN A 39 5.47 9.22 15.57
C ASN A 39 5.45 10.60 16.21
N TYR A 40 5.37 10.65 17.53
CA TYR A 40 5.46 11.91 18.27
C TYR A 40 6.38 11.74 19.47
N THR A 41 7.09 12.82 19.82
CA THR A 41 7.97 12.80 20.98
C THR A 41 7.18 13.17 22.23
N LYS A 42 7.08 12.24 23.18
CA LYS A 42 6.48 12.48 24.50
C LYS A 42 7.56 12.31 25.57
N PHE A 43 7.80 13.37 26.35
CA PHE A 43 8.82 13.37 27.41
C PHE A 43 10.22 12.90 26.96
N GLY A 44 10.65 13.28 25.76
CA GLY A 44 11.97 12.91 25.21
C GLY A 44 12.08 11.47 24.72
N LYS A 45 10.99 10.69 24.69
CA LYS A 45 10.92 9.37 24.06
C LYS A 45 10.00 9.43 22.84
N ASN A 46 10.40 8.75 21.76
CA ASN A 46 9.54 8.57 20.58
C ASN A 46 8.46 7.53 20.91
N GLU A 47 7.20 7.94 20.92
CA GLU A 47 6.05 7.05 21.04
C GLU A 47 5.36 6.93 19.67
N ILE A 48 4.88 5.72 19.36
CA ILE A 48 4.08 5.48 18.15
C ILE A 48 2.65 5.20 18.59
N SER A 49 1.73 6.13 18.34
CA SER A 49 0.30 5.88 18.56
C SER A 49 -0.29 5.31 17.29
N PHE A 50 -0.53 4.00 17.29
CA PHE A 50 -1.27 3.34 16.23
C PHE A 50 -2.78 3.56 16.41
N LYS A 51 -3.41 4.11 15.38
CA LYS A 51 -4.86 4.20 15.28
C LYS A 51 -5.33 3.40 14.06
N PRO A 52 -6.29 2.47 14.22
CA PRO A 52 -6.91 1.83 13.07
C PRO A 52 -7.67 2.87 12.26
N MET A 53 -7.49 2.85 10.95
CA MET A 53 -8.23 3.65 9.99
C MET A 53 -8.91 2.72 8.99
N TYR A 54 -10.24 2.87 8.91
CA TYR A 54 -11.03 2.25 7.86
C TYR A 54 -11.00 3.14 6.63
N ILE A 55 -10.35 2.68 5.57
CA ILE A 55 -10.40 3.36 4.29
C ILE A 55 -11.72 2.96 3.61
N GLU A 56 -12.57 3.95 3.38
CA GLU A 56 -13.95 3.77 2.89
C GLU A 56 -14.02 3.07 1.52
N ARG A 57 -12.97 3.17 0.71
CA ARG A 57 -12.90 2.57 -0.63
C ARG A 57 -11.57 1.89 -0.87
N GLN A 58 -11.63 0.66 -1.37
CA GLN A 58 -10.44 -0.10 -1.79
C GLN A 58 -9.59 0.65 -2.81
N SER A 59 -10.18 1.54 -3.62
CA SER A 59 -9.44 2.40 -4.56
C SER A 59 -8.36 3.24 -3.87
N GLY A 60 -8.59 3.72 -2.64
CA GLY A 60 -7.58 4.47 -1.89
C GLY A 60 -6.40 3.60 -1.47
N ILE A 61 -6.67 2.35 -1.11
CA ILE A 61 -5.63 1.38 -0.75
C ILE A 61 -4.81 1.00 -2.00
N ASN A 62 -5.48 0.71 -3.11
CA ASN A 62 -4.82 0.42 -4.38
C ASN A 62 -3.94 1.60 -4.83
N GLN A 63 -4.41 2.83 -4.66
CA GLN A 63 -3.64 4.03 -4.99
C GLN A 63 -2.40 4.17 -4.10
N LEU A 64 -2.50 3.87 -2.78
CA LEU A 64 -1.33 3.84 -1.90
C LEU A 64 -0.32 2.78 -2.34
N GLU A 65 -0.79 1.56 -2.59
CA GLU A 65 0.04 0.44 -3.08
C GLU A 65 0.74 0.80 -4.39
N GLU A 66 0.02 1.43 -5.33
CA GLU A 66 0.56 1.89 -6.62
C GLU A 66 1.66 2.95 -6.43
N ILE A 67 1.40 3.99 -5.62
CA ILE A 67 2.40 5.02 -5.31
C ILE A 67 3.65 4.37 -4.70
N PHE A 68 3.48 3.40 -3.81
CA PHE A 68 4.61 2.73 -3.14
C PHE A 68 5.42 1.89 -4.12
N LEU A 69 4.75 1.11 -4.96
CA LEU A 69 5.39 0.22 -5.93
C LEU A 69 6.18 1.01 -6.99
N TYR A 70 5.62 2.10 -7.50
CA TYR A 70 6.21 2.92 -8.57
C TYR A 70 7.03 4.11 -8.09
N SER A 71 7.18 4.29 -6.77
CA SER A 71 8.08 5.32 -6.22
C SER A 71 9.53 5.06 -6.60
N LYS A 72 10.26 6.15 -6.89
CA LYS A 72 11.64 6.09 -7.41
C LYS A 72 12.60 5.73 -6.29
N ILE A 73 13.44 4.72 -6.50
CA ILE A 73 14.48 4.33 -5.54
C ILE A 73 15.53 5.44 -5.41
N ILE A 74 15.95 5.71 -4.18
CA ILE A 74 17.03 6.65 -3.84
C ILE A 74 18.00 5.99 -2.87
N ASP A 75 19.29 6.24 -3.06
CA ASP A 75 20.34 5.65 -2.23
C ASP A 75 20.57 6.46 -0.94
N HIS A 76 20.47 7.78 -1.04
CA HIS A 76 20.82 8.72 0.03
C HIS A 76 19.64 9.67 0.30
N PRO A 77 18.74 9.32 1.23
CA PRO A 77 17.64 10.20 1.61
C PRO A 77 18.17 11.45 2.35
N THR A 78 17.57 12.60 2.09
CA THR A 78 17.97 13.89 2.68
C THR A 78 17.23 14.22 3.98
N VAL A 79 16.53 13.25 4.57
CA VAL A 79 15.72 13.41 5.79
C VAL A 79 16.42 12.82 7.00
N ASP A 80 16.06 13.31 8.19
CA ASP A 80 16.48 12.71 9.46
C ASP A 80 15.78 11.35 9.64
N LEU A 81 16.56 10.28 9.47
CA LEU A 81 16.06 8.89 9.55
C LEU A 81 15.51 8.53 10.93
N ALA A 82 15.88 9.25 11.98
CA ALA A 82 15.37 9.03 13.33
C ALA A 82 13.96 9.64 13.55
N LYS A 83 13.52 10.53 12.65
CA LYS A 83 12.28 11.32 12.77
C LYS A 83 11.41 11.18 11.54
N TYR A 84 10.77 10.03 11.38
CA TYR A 84 9.68 9.86 10.42
C TYR A 84 8.38 10.47 10.95
N ASP A 85 7.51 10.93 10.07
CA ASP A 85 6.22 11.55 10.44
C ASP A 85 5.18 10.48 10.76
N ILE A 86 5.11 9.45 9.91
CA ILE A 86 4.12 8.38 10.04
C ILE A 86 4.71 7.01 9.72
N GLN A 87 4.15 6.00 10.37
CA GLN A 87 4.28 4.60 10.02
C GLN A 87 2.91 4.08 9.56
N LEU A 88 2.82 3.61 8.32
CA LEU A 88 1.63 2.93 7.82
C LEU A 88 1.83 1.43 7.92
N SER A 89 0.87 0.71 8.49
CA SER A 89 0.89 -0.75 8.57
C SER A 89 -0.37 -1.30 7.96
N PHE A 90 -0.22 -2.21 7.01
CA PHE A 90 -1.33 -2.82 6.26
C PHE A 90 -1.62 -4.18 6.87
N LYS A 91 -2.87 -4.42 7.26
CA LYS A 91 -3.31 -5.73 7.73
C LYS A 91 -4.07 -6.49 6.66
N SER A 92 -3.85 -7.79 6.60
CA SER A 92 -4.58 -8.66 5.70
C SER A 92 -6.04 -8.74 6.15
N PRO A 93 -7.01 -8.61 5.22
CA PRO A 93 -8.41 -8.74 5.56
C PRO A 93 -8.80 -10.21 5.82
N VAL A 94 -7.94 -11.17 5.45
CA VAL A 94 -8.22 -12.61 5.54
C VAL A 94 -7.87 -13.17 6.91
N ASP A 95 -6.69 -12.84 7.45
CA ASP A 95 -6.16 -13.40 8.69
C ASP A 95 -5.75 -12.34 9.74
N GLN A 96 -5.95 -11.05 9.43
CA GLN A 96 -5.56 -9.91 10.27
C GLN A 96 -4.07 -9.81 10.59
N SER A 97 -3.22 -10.60 9.93
CA SER A 97 -1.76 -10.48 10.04
C SER A 97 -1.28 -9.17 9.40
N PHE A 98 -0.16 -8.62 9.87
CA PHE A 98 0.46 -7.47 9.23
C PHE A 98 1.14 -7.92 7.93
N GLU A 99 0.63 -7.46 6.78
CA GLU A 99 1.19 -7.80 5.46
C GLU A 99 2.53 -7.09 5.25
N TYR A 100 2.56 -5.78 5.48
CA TYR A 100 3.77 -4.97 5.41
C TYR A 100 3.56 -3.63 6.12
N SER A 101 4.67 -2.93 6.37
CA SER A 101 4.64 -1.59 6.94
C SER A 101 5.62 -0.67 6.23
N SER A 102 5.38 0.63 6.32
CA SER A 102 6.19 1.66 5.68
C SER A 102 6.38 2.85 6.61
N LEU A 103 7.59 3.40 6.62
CA LEU A 103 7.89 4.69 7.24
C LEU A 103 7.83 5.78 6.17
N LEU A 104 7.21 6.91 6.49
CA LEU A 104 7.13 8.07 5.59
C LEU A 104 7.65 9.33 6.27
N TRP A 105 8.34 10.13 5.45
CA TRP A 105 8.79 11.48 5.76
C TRP A 105 8.19 12.42 4.71
N PHE A 106 7.28 13.29 5.10
CA PHE A 106 6.78 14.36 4.26
C PHE A 106 7.80 15.49 4.21
N THR A 107 8.04 15.99 3.01
CA THR A 107 8.99 17.05 2.71
C THR A 107 8.31 18.13 1.88
N LYS A 108 8.95 19.29 1.73
CA LYS A 108 8.42 20.36 0.87
C LYS A 108 8.33 19.96 -0.62
N SER A 109 9.07 18.93 -1.03
CA SER A 109 9.12 18.45 -2.43
C SER A 109 8.32 17.17 -2.68
N GLY A 110 7.64 16.63 -1.66
CA GLY A 110 6.91 15.37 -1.74
C GLY A 110 7.13 14.52 -0.50
N ALA A 111 7.49 13.26 -0.65
CA ALA A 111 7.77 12.39 0.49
C ALA A 111 8.93 11.44 0.23
N ILE A 112 9.58 11.01 1.30
CA ILE A 112 10.48 9.86 1.30
C ILE A 112 9.74 8.72 1.99
N LEU A 113 9.87 7.51 1.46
CA LEU A 113 9.31 6.31 2.07
C LEU A 113 10.35 5.20 2.20
N LYS A 114 10.17 4.37 3.22
CA LYS A 114 10.91 3.13 3.42
C LYS A 114 9.91 2.01 3.67
N LEU A 115 9.87 1.03 2.76
CA LEU A 115 9.04 -0.16 2.91
C LEU A 115 9.80 -1.21 3.72
N ASN A 116 9.20 -1.72 4.79
CA ASN A 116 9.75 -2.87 5.50
C ASN A 116 9.68 -4.11 4.59
N GLY A 117 10.81 -4.78 4.41
CA GLY A 117 10.97 -5.92 3.49
C GLY A 117 11.61 -5.57 2.15
N PHE A 118 11.78 -4.28 1.81
CA PHE A 118 12.54 -3.85 0.64
C PHE A 118 13.80 -3.10 1.06
N ASN A 119 14.88 -3.31 0.31
CA ASN A 119 16.11 -2.55 0.51
C ASN A 119 16.01 -1.18 -0.20
N GLY A 120 16.49 -0.14 0.48
CA GLY A 120 16.57 1.22 -0.05
C GLY A 120 15.41 2.12 0.35
N PHE A 121 15.63 3.42 0.18
CA PHE A 121 14.62 4.45 0.34
C PHE A 121 13.99 4.75 -1.01
N ARG A 122 12.80 5.34 -0.99
CA ARG A 122 12.14 5.77 -2.23
C ARG A 122 11.62 7.18 -2.10
N SER A 123 11.74 7.96 -3.17
CA SER A 123 11.16 9.30 -3.28
C SER A 123 9.80 9.23 -3.95
N VAL A 124 8.86 9.98 -3.39
CA VAL A 124 7.53 10.24 -3.89
C VAL A 124 7.45 11.71 -4.24
N ASN A 125 6.89 12.03 -5.41
CA ASN A 125 6.69 13.42 -5.84
C ASN A 125 5.63 14.13 -4.99
N ILE A 126 5.49 15.44 -5.19
CA ILE A 126 4.55 16.27 -4.42
C ILE A 126 3.08 15.85 -4.58
N ASP A 127 2.64 15.56 -5.82
CA ASP A 127 1.25 15.21 -6.10
C ASP A 127 0.84 13.88 -5.43
N ASN A 128 1.73 12.90 -5.45
CA ASN A 128 1.52 11.62 -4.79
C ASN A 128 1.63 11.75 -3.27
N ALA A 129 2.50 12.61 -2.75
CA ALA A 129 2.58 12.88 -1.31
C ALA A 129 1.28 13.53 -0.78
N GLU A 130 0.72 14.49 -1.51
CA GLU A 130 -0.59 15.08 -1.19
C GLU A 130 -1.73 14.06 -1.30
N SER A 131 -1.67 13.17 -2.30
CA SER A 131 -2.62 12.06 -2.42
C SER A 131 -2.55 11.13 -1.22
N ILE A 132 -1.35 10.75 -0.77
CA ILE A 132 -1.15 9.95 0.45
C ILE A 132 -1.78 10.66 1.65
N LYS A 133 -1.44 11.94 1.89
CA LYS A 133 -2.00 12.74 3.00
C LYS A 133 -3.53 12.71 3.01
N LYS A 134 -4.15 12.87 1.84
CA LYS A 134 -5.61 12.86 1.69
C LYS A 134 -6.22 11.48 2.00
N ILE A 135 -5.63 10.41 1.47
CA ILE A 135 -6.13 9.03 1.67
C ILE A 135 -6.09 8.66 3.15
N ILE A 136 -5.00 8.99 3.84
CA ILE A 136 -4.79 8.65 5.25
C ILE A 136 -5.35 9.70 6.22
N LYS A 137 -6.07 10.71 5.70
CA LYS A 137 -6.60 11.85 6.48
C LYS A 137 -5.54 12.44 7.44
N TYR A 138 -4.32 12.65 6.90
CA TYR A 138 -3.16 13.11 7.66
C TYR A 138 -3.44 14.43 8.38
N THR A 139 -3.02 14.51 9.64
CA THR A 139 -3.12 15.72 10.46
C THR A 139 -1.71 16.16 10.83
N GLU A 140 -1.34 17.38 10.44
CA GLU A 140 -0.08 17.99 10.86
C GLU A 140 -0.18 18.37 12.35
N PHE A 141 0.77 17.92 13.16
CA PHE A 141 0.86 18.19 14.60
C PHE A 141 1.99 19.17 14.91
#